data_AF-A0A6H1UKK0-F1
#
_entry.id   AF-A0A6H1UKK0-F1
#
_cell.length_a   1.000
_cell.length_b   1.000
_cell.length_c   1.000
_cell.angle_alpha   90.00
_cell.angle_beta   90.00
_cell.angle_gamma   90.00
#
_symmetry.space_group_name_H-M   'P 1'
#
loop_
_entity.id
_entity.type
_entity.pdbx_description
1 polymer ?
#
loop_
_entity_poly.entity_id
_entity_poly.type
_entity_poly.pdbx_seq_one_letter_code
_entity_poly.pdbx_strand_id
1 'polypeptide(L)'
;MMKKCHLALIVTAAMLAGCGNDSDNTALPQPTPEPVIEDPTPTPDPTEENLNDYNSINIAVAPDQQLGGSITVKIGKWVPCDSDYPTFCTDDGKNKETEFDYQKYQVETADLARVLGKSIRPDIMADGQFSLLDMALYLGKTREDLEVTLGEFNPQLDTYEFTVSYDYNRDGKFSVDDGSENFQSPDWWPANHYSNGEFLRDVNDAPMEAYYNRADTMPVQVDQNFRLRPYSKYMTERRQYVQRAEVERREAAGGKVIVPRIEVDFLDGRGYVTIATNVEVNNYNLRPDTYQDGVTTIADALMTLAEDMDMDVGLTWWPVTTNDAPIYSYALSRVNNQVAHGYWGWLMFVDGSPNGEATADQIAGFKSGDFNASMNYMSIADITAAPEGSFCPWLGKLDEKKARACKEDFAQSFGGNFVHIMPDNWVIDNPPEVISFKWDYQNTLWHTPEFFWDDGQLPWYDISQAVKPMDDSHFGWGIADCAVCHSQENTHVTGDSPALSDTTRPYYCASCHGSNGAPQGHGEMSRCHWCHTKEYAPKQHGAASLRVSAEEVECWQNSSQSTPCANAATMMMKPTDKADNVIEYSSDRMFPVNSDWSQSADFPDPYSCLTCHPNEVMVPTSDSHHQGY
;
A
#
# COMPACT_ATOMS: atom_id res chain seq x y z
N MET A 1 36.65 -48.44 0.15
CA MET A 1 36.19 -49.79 -0.22
C MET A 1 35.01 -49.66 -1.16
N MET A 2 35.09 -50.37 -2.30
CA MET A 2 34.23 -50.25 -3.48
C MET A 2 32.91 -51.02 -3.39
N LYS A 3 31.88 -50.51 -4.07
CA LYS A 3 31.00 -51.15 -5.10
C LYS A 3 29.88 -50.13 -5.41
N LYS A 4 29.78 -49.41 -6.53
CA LYS A 4 29.67 -49.73 -7.98
C LYS A 4 28.58 -50.74 -8.35
N CYS A 5 27.53 -50.26 -9.05
CA CYS A 5 27.04 -50.67 -10.39
C CYS A 5 25.92 -49.69 -10.83
N HIS A 6 26.14 -48.85 -11.86
CA HIS A 6 25.75 -49.02 -13.30
C HIS A 6 24.23 -48.86 -13.53
N LEU A 7 23.71 -47.74 -14.05
CA LEU A 7 23.84 -47.12 -15.40
C LEU A 7 23.17 -47.94 -16.52
N ALA A 8 22.06 -47.44 -17.06
CA ALA A 8 21.66 -47.62 -18.46
C ALA A 8 20.67 -46.52 -18.89
N LEU A 9 21.11 -45.75 -19.89
CA LEU A 9 20.42 -44.75 -20.70
C LEU A 9 19.83 -45.45 -21.95
N ILE A 10 18.73 -44.94 -22.53
CA ILE A 10 18.27 -44.93 -23.96
C ILE A 10 16.83 -44.37 -23.90
N VAL A 11 16.50 -43.14 -24.32
CA VAL A 11 16.52 -42.44 -25.63
C VAL A 11 15.35 -42.82 -26.57
N THR A 12 14.68 -41.74 -27.04
CA THR A 12 13.86 -41.52 -28.26
C THR A 12 12.33 -41.75 -28.27
N ALA A 13 11.63 -40.60 -28.30
CA ALA A 13 10.85 -40.06 -29.44
C ALA A 13 9.36 -40.41 -29.66
N ALA A 14 8.57 -39.33 -29.56
CA ALA A 14 7.71 -38.73 -30.60
C ALA A 14 6.29 -39.28 -30.90
N MET A 15 5.33 -38.37 -30.65
CA MET A 15 4.24 -37.90 -31.53
C MET A 15 2.92 -38.68 -31.68
N LEU A 16 1.86 -37.93 -31.31
CA LEU A 16 0.61 -37.64 -32.04
C LEU A 16 -0.51 -38.70 -32.18
N ALA A 17 -1.66 -38.27 -31.64
CA ALA A 17 -3.04 -38.33 -32.18
C ALA A 17 -3.75 -39.69 -32.37
N GLY A 18 -4.98 -39.74 -31.85
CA GLY A 18 -5.98 -40.74 -32.22
C GLY A 18 -7.24 -40.68 -31.37
N CYS A 19 -8.26 -39.97 -31.86
CA CYS A 19 -9.66 -40.17 -31.46
C CYS A 19 -10.07 -41.63 -31.72
N GLY A 20 -10.87 -42.22 -30.83
CA GLY A 20 -11.45 -43.54 -31.02
C GLY A 20 -12.63 -43.76 -30.09
N ASN A 21 -13.83 -43.55 -30.63
CA ASN A 21 -15.12 -43.93 -30.06
C ASN A 21 -15.36 -45.43 -30.32
N ASP A 22 -15.87 -46.19 -29.35
CA ASP A 22 -17.05 -47.04 -29.50
C ASP A 22 -17.32 -47.93 -28.27
N SER A 23 -18.55 -47.78 -27.78
CA SER A 23 -19.49 -48.74 -27.15
C SER A 23 -18.99 -50.05 -26.54
N ASP A 24 -19.37 -50.30 -25.28
CA ASP A 24 -20.21 -51.46 -24.99
C ASP A 24 -21.04 -51.32 -23.70
N ASN A 25 -22.33 -51.67 -23.84
CA ASN A 25 -23.35 -51.69 -22.81
C ASN A 25 -23.25 -52.98 -21.98
N THR A 26 -23.21 -52.86 -20.65
CA THR A 26 -23.78 -53.89 -19.76
C THR A 26 -24.32 -53.22 -18.49
N ALA A 27 -25.66 -53.21 -18.38
CA ALA A 27 -26.38 -52.64 -17.26
C ALA A 27 -26.31 -53.55 -16.01
N LEU A 28 -25.88 -52.97 -14.88
CA LEU A 28 -26.07 -53.51 -13.53
C LEU A 28 -27.34 -52.90 -12.92
N PRO A 29 -28.08 -53.62 -12.06
CA PRO A 29 -29.31 -53.11 -11.46
C PRO A 29 -29.00 -51.97 -10.48
N GLN A 30 -29.68 -50.84 -10.64
CA GLN A 30 -29.55 -49.69 -9.74
C GLN A 30 -30.20 -49.97 -8.37
N PRO A 31 -29.55 -49.55 -7.26
CA PRO A 31 -30.17 -49.52 -5.95
C PRO A 31 -31.24 -48.42 -5.88
N THR A 32 -32.27 -48.68 -5.08
CA THR A 32 -33.37 -47.77 -4.76
C THR A 32 -32.83 -46.42 -4.26
N PRO A 33 -33.29 -45.27 -4.78
CA PRO A 33 -32.82 -43.97 -4.33
C PRO A 33 -33.28 -43.68 -2.91
N GLU A 34 -32.33 -43.31 -2.05
CA GLU A 34 -32.58 -42.66 -0.76
C GLU A 34 -33.24 -41.29 -0.97
N PRO A 35 -34.02 -40.79 0.01
CA PRO A 35 -34.63 -39.47 -0.08
C PRO A 35 -33.55 -38.39 -0.24
N VAL A 36 -33.68 -37.63 -1.33
CA VAL A 36 -32.87 -36.45 -1.61
C VAL A 36 -33.11 -35.44 -0.51
N ILE A 37 -32.11 -35.25 0.36
CA ILE A 37 -31.98 -34.02 1.13
C ILE A 37 -31.59 -32.96 0.10
N GLU A 38 -32.45 -31.97 -0.12
CA GLU A 38 -32.10 -30.81 -0.94
C GLU A 38 -30.93 -30.10 -0.24
N ASP A 39 -29.73 -30.26 -0.78
CA ASP A 39 -28.61 -29.40 -0.46
C ASP A 39 -29.06 -27.95 -0.71
N PRO A 40 -28.73 -26.99 0.18
CA PRO A 40 -28.93 -25.59 -0.13
C PRO A 40 -28.27 -25.33 -1.48
N THR A 41 -29.06 -24.80 -2.42
CA THR A 41 -28.59 -24.39 -3.75
C THR A 41 -27.25 -23.67 -3.58
N PRO A 42 -26.17 -24.13 -4.24
CA PRO A 42 -24.94 -23.37 -4.29
C PRO A 42 -25.30 -21.97 -4.76
N THR A 43 -24.90 -20.97 -3.99
CA THR A 43 -24.81 -19.60 -4.51
C THR A 43 -24.04 -19.68 -5.83
N PRO A 44 -24.50 -19.01 -6.91
CA PRO A 44 -23.78 -19.04 -8.17
C PRO A 44 -22.32 -18.65 -7.92
N ASP A 45 -21.40 -19.48 -8.39
CA ASP A 45 -19.98 -19.13 -8.53
C ASP A 45 -19.92 -17.75 -9.19
N PRO A 46 -19.23 -16.75 -8.61
CA PRO A 46 -18.98 -15.49 -9.30
C PRO A 46 -18.06 -15.78 -10.48
N THR A 47 -18.65 -16.10 -11.63
CA THR A 47 -17.94 -16.16 -12.90
C THR A 47 -17.30 -14.80 -13.17
N GLU A 48 -16.08 -14.78 -13.76
CA GLU A 48 -15.30 -13.59 -14.20
C GLU A 48 -16.11 -12.47 -14.90
N GLU A 49 -17.36 -12.75 -15.29
CA GLU A 49 -18.27 -11.87 -16.00
C GLU A 49 -18.79 -10.67 -15.17
N ASN A 50 -18.66 -10.61 -13.84
CA ASN A 50 -19.35 -9.57 -13.02
C ASN A 50 -18.49 -8.47 -12.39
N LEU A 51 -17.14 -8.55 -12.37
CA LEU A 51 -16.31 -7.49 -11.76
C LEU A 51 -15.95 -6.36 -12.76
N ASN A 52 -16.03 -6.63 -14.07
CA ASN A 52 -15.83 -5.61 -15.12
C ASN A 52 -17.09 -4.76 -15.39
N ASP A 53 -18.18 -5.01 -14.67
CA ASP A 53 -19.47 -4.32 -14.86
C ASP A 53 -19.64 -3.08 -13.96
N TYR A 54 -18.70 -2.85 -13.03
CA TYR A 54 -18.74 -1.69 -12.14
C TYR A 54 -18.11 -0.47 -12.78
N ASN A 55 -18.85 0.65 -12.81
CA ASN A 55 -18.35 1.90 -13.39
C ASN A 55 -17.21 2.52 -12.56
N SER A 56 -17.06 2.07 -11.31
CA SER A 56 -16.13 2.62 -10.34
C SER A 56 -14.82 1.85 -10.19
N ILE A 57 -14.64 0.72 -10.89
CA ILE A 57 -13.42 -0.10 -10.87
C ILE A 57 -12.89 -0.27 -12.29
N ASN A 58 -11.57 -0.21 -12.46
CA ASN A 58 -10.93 -0.34 -13.77
C ASN A 58 -10.39 -1.74 -14.10
N ILE A 59 -10.19 -2.62 -13.11
CA ILE A 59 -9.61 -3.96 -13.30
C ILE A 59 -10.21 -4.94 -12.28
N ALA A 60 -10.66 -6.10 -12.74
CA ALA A 60 -11.02 -7.24 -11.88
C ALA A 60 -9.76 -8.02 -11.44
N VAL A 61 -9.68 -8.38 -10.15
CA VAL A 61 -8.59 -9.20 -9.59
C VAL A 61 -8.90 -10.69 -9.78
N ALA A 62 -7.92 -11.44 -10.25
CA ALA A 62 -8.06 -12.89 -10.42
C ALA A 62 -7.95 -13.61 -9.06
N PRO A 63 -8.82 -14.61 -8.77
CA PRO A 63 -8.93 -15.27 -7.46
C PRO A 63 -7.74 -16.17 -7.09
N ASP A 64 -6.81 -16.45 -8.00
CA ASP A 64 -5.73 -17.42 -7.81
C ASP A 64 -4.35 -16.79 -7.53
N GLN A 65 -4.29 -15.49 -7.23
CA GLN A 65 -3.03 -14.83 -6.90
C GLN A 65 -2.50 -15.34 -5.55
N GLN A 66 -1.55 -16.27 -5.59
CA GLN A 66 -0.86 -16.76 -4.38
C GLN A 66 0.07 -15.70 -3.80
N LEU A 67 0.17 -15.67 -2.47
CA LEU A 67 1.17 -14.88 -1.75
C LEU A 67 2.59 -15.37 -2.07
N GLY A 68 3.28 -14.68 -2.99
CA GLY A 68 4.62 -15.05 -3.44
C GLY A 68 5.65 -13.94 -3.23
N GLY A 69 6.77 -14.26 -2.57
CA GLY A 69 7.90 -13.36 -2.39
C GLY A 69 8.45 -13.43 -0.95
N SER A 70 9.02 -12.33 -0.47
CA SER A 70 9.59 -12.27 0.88
C SER A 70 9.06 -11.10 1.69
N ILE A 71 9.18 -11.20 3.01
CA ILE A 71 8.76 -10.18 3.97
C ILE A 71 9.96 -9.83 4.83
N THR A 72 10.18 -8.53 5.00
CA THR A 72 11.23 -8.05 5.90
C THR A 72 10.70 -8.03 7.33
N VAL A 73 11.22 -8.90 8.17
CA VAL A 73 10.81 -9.02 9.57
C VAL A 73 11.82 -8.37 10.51
N LYS A 74 11.31 -7.64 11.49
CA LYS A 74 12.02 -7.10 12.66
C LYS A 74 11.33 -7.56 13.94
N ILE A 75 12.12 -7.76 15.00
CA ILE A 75 11.60 -8.13 16.34
C ILE A 75 12.15 -7.15 17.36
N GLY A 76 11.30 -6.78 18.32
CA GLY A 76 11.66 -5.95 19.45
C GLY A 76 11.46 -4.46 19.21
N LYS A 77 11.54 -3.71 20.31
CA LYS A 77 11.37 -2.26 20.34
C LYS A 77 12.55 -1.59 19.62
N TRP A 78 12.25 -0.55 18.85
CA TRP A 78 13.27 0.37 18.35
C TRP A 78 13.23 1.67 19.12
N VAL A 79 14.41 2.21 19.40
CA VAL A 79 14.61 3.43 20.16
C VAL A 79 15.62 4.27 19.40
N PRO A 80 15.27 5.51 18.99
CA PRO A 80 16.22 6.38 18.31
C PRO A 80 17.32 6.85 19.26
N CYS A 81 18.49 7.13 18.73
CA CYS A 81 19.48 7.97 19.35
C CYS A 81 18.94 9.41 19.38
N ASP A 82 18.55 9.85 20.58
CA ASP A 82 18.18 11.23 20.86
C ASP A 82 18.60 11.63 22.29
N SER A 83 18.26 12.85 22.69
CA SER A 83 18.54 13.35 24.05
C SER A 83 17.84 12.58 25.16
N ASP A 84 16.72 11.92 24.86
CA ASP A 84 15.95 11.11 25.81
C ASP A 84 16.56 9.69 25.95
N TYR A 85 17.38 9.25 24.98
CA TYR A 85 17.97 7.92 24.88
C TYR A 85 19.49 7.91 24.57
N PRO A 86 20.33 8.61 25.37
CA PRO A 86 21.76 8.77 25.06
C PRO A 86 22.54 7.46 25.07
N THR A 87 22.03 6.39 25.69
CA THR A 87 22.65 5.05 25.68
C THR A 87 22.62 4.38 24.31
N PHE A 88 21.72 4.82 23.44
CA PHE A 88 21.59 4.36 22.06
C PHE A 88 22.38 5.24 21.08
N CYS A 89 23.10 6.24 21.60
CA CYS A 89 23.93 7.13 20.81
C CYS A 89 25.41 6.70 20.81
N THR A 90 26.04 6.79 19.66
CA THR A 90 27.50 6.86 19.52
C THR A 90 28.01 8.24 19.90
N ASP A 91 29.33 8.39 20.05
CA ASP A 91 29.96 9.68 20.36
C ASP A 91 29.71 10.75 19.28
N ASP A 92 29.42 10.35 18.03
CA ASP A 92 29.06 11.24 16.91
C ASP A 92 27.54 11.48 16.77
N GLY A 93 26.73 11.04 17.75
CA GLY A 93 25.28 11.28 17.77
C GLY A 93 24.49 10.42 16.78
N LYS A 94 25.07 9.29 16.35
CA LYS A 94 24.40 8.28 15.53
C LYS A 94 23.76 7.21 16.41
N ASN A 95 22.78 6.50 15.86
CA ASN A 95 22.32 5.25 16.44
C ASN A 95 23.49 4.28 16.55
N LYS A 96 23.72 3.79 17.75
CA LYS A 96 24.66 2.73 18.03
C LYS A 96 24.02 1.41 17.61
N GLU A 97 24.71 0.60 16.81
CA GLU A 97 24.33 -0.80 16.61
C GLU A 97 24.37 -1.49 17.98
N THR A 98 23.21 -1.65 18.61
CA THR A 98 23.10 -2.29 19.90
C THR A 98 22.99 -3.80 19.70
N GLU A 99 23.47 -4.60 20.65
CA GLU A 99 23.18 -6.04 20.64
C GLU A 99 21.66 -6.32 20.72
N PHE A 100 20.87 -5.31 21.11
CA PHE A 100 19.41 -5.28 21.16
C PHE A 100 18.77 -4.78 19.86
N ASP A 101 19.56 -4.32 18.88
CA ASP A 101 19.05 -3.83 17.61
C ASP A 101 18.55 -5.03 16.81
N TYR A 102 17.23 -5.14 16.85
CA TYR A 102 16.34 -5.81 15.91
C TYR A 102 17.02 -6.79 14.96
N GLN A 103 16.71 -8.07 15.11
CA GLN A 103 17.08 -9.04 14.09
C GLN A 103 16.25 -8.78 12.84
N LYS A 104 16.87 -8.14 11.84
CA LYS A 104 16.34 -8.03 10.47
C LYS A 104 16.66 -9.31 9.72
N TYR A 105 15.62 -9.98 9.23
CA TYR A 105 15.77 -11.11 8.32
C TYR A 105 14.60 -11.18 7.36
N GLN A 106 14.78 -11.96 6.30
CA GLN A 106 13.77 -12.20 5.28
C GLN A 106 13.02 -13.48 5.62
N VAL A 107 11.70 -13.43 5.52
CA VAL A 107 10.82 -14.59 5.57
C VAL A 107 10.22 -14.80 4.20
N GLU A 108 10.45 -15.95 3.58
CA GLU A 108 9.79 -16.32 2.33
C GLU A 108 8.32 -16.64 2.62
N THR A 109 7.38 -16.09 1.85
CA THR A 109 5.95 -16.27 2.08
C THR A 109 5.53 -17.74 2.00
N ALA A 110 6.20 -18.52 1.16
CA ALA A 110 6.00 -19.97 1.05
C ALA A 110 6.30 -20.73 2.36
N ASP A 111 7.14 -20.18 3.24
CA ASP A 111 7.43 -20.79 4.53
C ASP A 111 6.27 -20.66 5.52
N LEU A 112 5.44 -19.60 5.40
CA LEU A 112 4.21 -19.47 6.20
C LEU A 112 3.29 -20.66 5.96
N ALA A 113 2.98 -20.96 4.69
CA ALA A 113 2.16 -22.10 4.31
C ALA A 113 2.79 -23.43 4.73
N ARG A 114 4.11 -23.58 4.59
CA ARG A 114 4.83 -24.80 4.98
C ARG A 114 4.77 -25.07 6.48
N VAL A 115 4.88 -24.02 7.31
CA VAL A 115 4.99 -24.14 8.78
C VAL A 115 3.63 -24.10 9.48
N LEU A 116 2.71 -23.24 9.01
CA LEU A 116 1.38 -23.05 9.60
C LEU A 116 0.31 -23.90 8.93
N GLY A 117 0.47 -24.25 7.66
CA GLY A 117 -0.52 -24.96 6.85
C GLY A 117 -1.62 -24.05 6.32
N LYS A 118 -2.31 -23.34 7.21
CA LYS A 118 -3.38 -22.37 6.90
C LYS A 118 -3.38 -21.22 7.90
N SER A 119 -4.06 -20.13 7.57
CA SER A 119 -4.32 -19.04 8.52
C SER A 119 -5.10 -19.54 9.75
N ILE A 120 -4.87 -18.90 10.89
CA ILE A 120 -5.70 -19.03 12.10
C ILE A 120 -7.12 -18.47 11.92
N ARG A 121 -7.34 -17.60 10.92
CA ARG A 121 -8.64 -17.07 10.52
C ARG A 121 -9.02 -17.57 9.11
N PRO A 122 -9.24 -18.88 8.93
CA PRO A 122 -9.66 -19.42 7.62
C PRO A 122 -11.09 -19.00 7.24
N ASP A 123 -11.82 -18.36 8.16
CA ASP A 123 -13.10 -17.70 7.92
C ASP A 123 -12.93 -16.31 7.27
N ILE A 124 -11.74 -15.70 7.35
CA ILE A 124 -11.44 -14.40 6.73
C ILE A 124 -10.46 -14.57 5.57
N MET A 125 -9.35 -15.27 5.78
CA MET A 125 -8.26 -15.37 4.81
C MET A 125 -8.55 -16.46 3.78
N ALA A 126 -8.34 -16.14 2.50
CA ALA A 126 -8.38 -17.12 1.42
C ALA A 126 -7.28 -18.19 1.58
N ASP A 127 -7.42 -19.31 0.88
CA ASP A 127 -6.45 -20.40 0.94
C ASP A 127 -5.07 -19.94 0.48
N GLY A 128 -4.05 -20.19 1.30
CA GLY A 128 -2.67 -19.76 1.03
C GLY A 128 -2.36 -18.31 1.44
N GLN A 129 -3.35 -17.58 1.97
CA GLN A 129 -3.18 -16.25 2.54
C GLN A 129 -3.01 -16.30 4.06
N PHE A 130 -2.35 -15.30 4.60
CA PHE A 130 -1.96 -15.23 6.02
C PHE A 130 -2.13 -13.81 6.55
N SER A 131 -2.46 -13.72 7.83
CA SER A 131 -2.57 -12.46 8.56
C SER A 131 -1.25 -12.02 9.21
N LEU A 132 -1.18 -10.78 9.68
CA LEU A 132 -0.03 -10.30 10.46
C LEU A 132 0.12 -11.07 11.80
N LEU A 133 -0.97 -11.58 12.39
CA LEU A 133 -0.88 -12.49 13.53
C LEU A 133 -0.35 -13.87 13.13
N ASP A 134 -0.71 -14.40 11.95
CA ASP A 134 -0.09 -15.63 11.43
C ASP A 134 1.42 -15.46 11.28
N MET A 135 1.89 -14.30 10.79
CA MET A 135 3.33 -14.01 10.76
C MET A 135 3.94 -14.06 12.16
N ALA A 136 3.35 -13.43 13.18
CA ALA A 136 3.85 -13.52 14.55
C ALA A 136 3.91 -14.98 15.08
N LEU A 137 2.90 -15.79 14.79
CA LEU A 137 2.88 -17.22 15.16
C LEU A 137 3.95 -18.03 14.42
N TYR A 138 4.21 -17.73 13.15
CA TYR A 138 5.31 -18.31 12.40
C TYR A 138 6.65 -17.98 13.07
N LEU A 139 6.86 -16.74 13.51
CA LEU A 139 8.07 -16.36 14.24
C LEU A 139 8.23 -17.13 15.55
N GLY A 140 7.18 -17.25 16.35
CA GLY A 140 7.21 -18.04 17.59
C GLY A 140 7.44 -19.54 17.39
N LYS A 141 7.19 -20.09 16.19
CA LYS A 141 7.46 -21.50 15.85
C LYS A 141 8.86 -21.73 15.30
N THR A 142 9.43 -20.74 14.64
CA THR A 142 10.69 -20.89 13.87
C THR A 142 11.91 -20.34 14.59
N ARG A 143 11.71 -19.52 15.61
CA ARG A 143 12.78 -18.92 16.39
C ARG A 143 12.90 -19.56 17.76
N GLU A 144 14.13 -19.73 18.22
CA GLU A 144 14.41 -20.29 19.55
C GLU A 144 14.35 -19.23 20.67
N ASP A 145 14.48 -17.95 20.31
CA ASP A 145 14.52 -16.81 21.24
C ASP A 145 13.18 -16.06 21.34
N LEU A 146 12.13 -16.58 20.72
CA LEU A 146 10.79 -15.97 20.71
C LEU A 146 9.71 -17.04 20.89
N GLU A 147 8.84 -16.85 21.87
CA GLU A 147 7.63 -17.63 22.08
C GLU A 147 6.41 -16.74 21.86
N VAL A 148 5.49 -17.15 20.98
CA VAL A 148 4.19 -16.50 20.79
C VAL A 148 3.10 -17.48 21.18
N THR A 149 2.44 -17.19 22.30
CA THR A 149 1.36 -18.03 22.82
C THR A 149 0.02 -17.45 22.40
N LEU A 150 -0.68 -18.16 21.52
CA LEU A 150 -2.04 -17.82 21.11
C LEU A 150 -3.02 -18.12 22.26
N GLY A 151 -3.82 -17.12 22.63
CA GLY A 151 -4.92 -17.25 23.58
C GLY A 151 -6.19 -17.78 22.92
N GLU A 152 -7.30 -17.68 23.66
CA GLU A 152 -8.63 -17.96 23.11
C GLU A 152 -9.10 -16.79 22.23
N PHE A 153 -10.02 -17.08 21.30
CA PHE A 153 -10.68 -16.04 20.52
C PHE A 153 -11.54 -15.18 21.46
N ASN A 154 -11.35 -13.86 21.42
CA ASN A 154 -12.10 -12.94 22.26
C ASN A 154 -13.28 -12.35 21.47
N PRO A 155 -14.52 -12.80 21.68
CA PRO A 155 -15.68 -12.32 20.91
C PRO A 155 -16.02 -10.85 21.19
N GLN A 156 -15.56 -10.26 22.30
CA GLN A 156 -15.77 -8.83 22.58
C GLN A 156 -14.85 -7.92 21.77
N LEU A 157 -13.76 -8.48 21.24
CA LEU A 157 -12.81 -7.79 20.38
C LEU A 157 -12.84 -8.31 18.95
N ASP A 158 -13.47 -9.47 18.71
CA ASP A 158 -13.52 -10.20 17.44
C ASP A 158 -12.14 -10.56 16.88
N THR A 159 -11.21 -10.91 17.77
CA THR A 159 -9.81 -11.23 17.44
C THR A 159 -9.22 -12.20 18.46
N TYR A 160 -8.13 -12.88 18.10
CA TYR A 160 -7.33 -13.66 19.03
C TYR A 160 -6.42 -12.75 19.88
N GLU A 161 -6.49 -12.95 21.20
CA GLU A 161 -5.47 -12.40 22.09
C GLU A 161 -4.23 -13.30 22.10
N PHE A 162 -3.04 -12.73 22.33
CA PHE A 162 -1.81 -13.50 22.42
C PHE A 162 -0.83 -12.84 23.38
N THR A 163 0.13 -13.61 23.86
CA THR A 163 1.25 -13.10 24.66
C THR A 163 2.57 -13.48 24.02
N VAL A 164 3.59 -12.66 24.20
CA VAL A 164 4.94 -12.90 23.70
C VAL A 164 5.92 -13.04 24.87
N SER A 165 6.78 -14.05 24.78
CA SER A 165 8.02 -14.11 25.55
C SER A 165 9.20 -13.98 24.60
N TYR A 166 10.10 -13.05 24.85
CA TYR A 166 11.30 -12.78 24.06
C TYR A 166 12.51 -12.91 24.98
N ASP A 167 13.44 -13.80 24.65
CA ASP A 167 14.71 -14.00 25.37
C ASP A 167 15.64 -12.80 25.08
N TYR A 168 15.28 -11.68 25.70
CA TYR A 168 15.88 -10.37 25.47
C TYR A 168 17.33 -10.34 25.98
N ASN A 169 17.62 -11.08 27.06
CA ASN A 169 18.96 -11.14 27.64
C ASN A 169 19.85 -12.26 27.04
N ARG A 170 19.28 -13.13 26.19
CA ARG A 170 19.95 -14.23 25.47
C ARG A 170 20.57 -15.29 26.37
N ASP A 171 19.97 -15.55 27.53
CA ASP A 171 20.42 -16.62 28.43
C ASP A 171 19.83 -17.99 28.09
N GLY A 172 18.99 -18.06 27.04
CA GLY A 172 18.31 -19.26 26.58
C GLY A 172 17.05 -19.60 27.39
N LYS A 173 16.52 -18.67 28.19
CA LYS A 173 15.31 -18.86 28.99
C LYS A 173 14.37 -17.66 28.87
N PHE A 174 13.11 -17.96 28.61
CA PHE A 174 12.02 -17.01 28.81
C PHE A 174 11.76 -16.84 30.31
N SER A 175 12.08 -15.67 30.87
CA SER A 175 11.92 -15.40 32.29
C SER A 175 11.65 -13.92 32.62
N VAL A 176 11.29 -13.64 33.87
CA VAL A 176 11.10 -12.26 34.35
C VAL A 176 12.36 -11.39 34.25
N ASP A 177 13.54 -12.01 34.11
CA ASP A 177 14.82 -11.31 33.93
C ASP A 177 14.96 -10.72 32.51
N ASP A 178 14.09 -11.09 31.56
CA ASP A 178 13.98 -10.47 30.23
C ASP A 178 13.27 -9.10 30.27
N GLY A 179 12.64 -8.77 31.40
CA GLY A 179 11.81 -7.57 31.56
C GLY A 179 10.32 -7.87 31.43
N SER A 180 9.49 -7.08 32.13
CA SER A 180 8.03 -7.26 32.15
C SER A 180 7.37 -7.10 30.78
N GLU A 181 7.98 -6.30 29.92
CA GLU A 181 7.55 -6.07 28.56
C GLU A 181 7.91 -7.23 27.62
N ASN A 182 8.84 -8.11 28.00
CA ASN A 182 9.35 -9.19 27.16
C ASN A 182 8.98 -10.59 27.67
N PHE A 183 8.42 -10.77 28.87
CA PHE A 183 8.06 -12.10 29.39
C PHE A 183 6.55 -12.23 29.58
N GLN A 184 5.93 -13.14 28.83
CA GLN A 184 4.47 -13.36 28.83
C GLN A 184 3.68 -12.06 28.67
N SER A 185 4.20 -11.15 27.85
CA SER A 185 3.66 -9.80 27.71
C SER A 185 2.50 -9.79 26.71
N PRO A 186 1.32 -9.27 27.09
CA PRO A 186 0.19 -9.08 26.18
C PRO A 186 0.32 -7.80 25.34
N ASP A 187 1.36 -6.99 25.62
CA ASP A 187 1.53 -5.67 25.01
C ASP A 187 2.35 -5.72 23.72
N TRP A 188 2.70 -6.91 23.24
CA TRP A 188 3.28 -7.07 21.93
C TRP A 188 2.22 -6.97 20.85
N TRP A 189 2.52 -6.19 19.82
CA TRP A 189 1.65 -6.03 18.67
C TRP A 189 2.49 -5.88 17.40
N PRO A 190 1.97 -6.25 16.22
CA PRO A 190 2.67 -5.95 15.00
C PRO A 190 2.56 -4.47 14.63
N ALA A 191 3.60 -4.01 13.97
CA ALA A 191 3.71 -2.74 13.25
C ALA A 191 4.11 -3.10 11.82
N ASN A 192 3.65 -2.36 10.82
CA ASN A 192 4.05 -2.64 9.45
C ASN A 192 4.02 -1.41 8.56
N HIS A 193 4.75 -1.48 7.45
CA HIS A 193 4.60 -0.59 6.30
C HIS A 193 4.47 -1.43 5.04
N TYR A 194 3.80 -0.87 4.03
CA TYR A 194 3.84 -1.42 2.67
C TYR A 194 5.28 -1.47 2.18
N SER A 195 5.50 -2.29 1.15
CA SER A 195 6.69 -2.10 0.35
C SER A 195 6.64 -0.69 -0.24
N ASN A 196 7.74 0.04 -0.16
CA ASN A 196 7.91 1.25 -0.97
C ASN A 196 8.97 1.01 -2.05
N GLY A 197 9.08 -0.25 -2.47
CA GLY A 197 9.89 -0.67 -3.60
C GLY A 197 11.37 -0.35 -3.39
N GLU A 198 11.99 0.23 -4.41
CA GLU A 198 13.38 0.60 -4.52
C GLU A 198 13.69 1.88 -3.75
N PHE A 199 12.69 2.65 -3.35
CA PHE A 199 12.93 3.76 -2.43
C PHE A 199 13.13 3.24 -1.01
N LEU A 200 12.30 2.32 -0.51
CA LEU A 200 12.45 1.79 0.88
C LEU A 200 12.91 0.34 1.04
N ARG A 201 13.35 -0.37 -0.01
CA ARG A 201 14.11 -1.63 0.19
C ARG A 201 15.32 -1.39 1.09
N ASP A 202 15.89 -0.18 0.99
CA ASP A 202 17.05 0.23 1.77
C ASP A 202 16.71 1.27 2.87
N VAL A 203 15.62 2.04 2.76
CA VAL A 203 15.18 3.00 3.80
C VAL A 203 14.33 2.25 4.82
N ASN A 204 14.77 2.29 6.06
CA ASN A 204 14.17 1.57 7.15
C ASN A 204 13.51 2.63 8.04
N ASP A 205 12.20 2.89 7.89
CA ASP A 205 11.53 3.66 8.94
C ASP A 205 11.39 2.72 10.14
N ALA A 206 12.37 2.77 11.04
CA ALA A 206 12.46 1.84 12.14
C ALA A 206 11.28 1.84 13.13
N PRO A 207 10.60 2.95 13.47
CA PRO A 207 9.45 2.89 14.37
C PRO A 207 8.31 2.00 13.81
N MET A 208 8.10 2.01 12.49
CA MET A 208 6.92 1.47 11.79
C MET A 208 5.58 1.97 12.35
N GLU A 209 4.53 1.86 11.56
CA GLU A 209 3.17 2.24 11.96
C GLU A 209 2.59 1.28 12.99
N ALA A 210 2.32 1.79 14.19
CA ALA A 210 1.50 1.12 15.19
C ALA A 210 0.04 1.29 14.82
N TYR A 211 -0.82 0.28 14.90
CA TYR A 211 -2.22 0.43 14.51
C TYR A 211 -3.19 -0.25 15.47
N TYR A 212 -4.47 0.13 15.38
CA TYR A 212 -5.55 -0.44 16.19
C TYR A 212 -6.29 -1.60 15.52
N ASN A 213 -6.06 -1.83 14.22
CA ASN A 213 -6.59 -2.95 13.47
C ASN A 213 -6.29 -4.30 14.14
N ARG A 214 -7.17 -5.26 13.92
CA ARG A 214 -7.01 -6.64 14.38
C ARG A 214 -5.94 -7.33 13.55
N ALA A 215 -4.84 -7.73 14.20
CA ALA A 215 -3.68 -8.33 13.53
C ALA A 215 -4.01 -9.64 12.79
N ASP A 216 -5.06 -10.35 13.20
CA ASP A 216 -5.55 -11.57 12.57
C ASP A 216 -6.48 -11.33 11.37
N THR A 217 -6.79 -10.07 11.05
CA THR A 217 -7.60 -9.67 9.89
C THR A 217 -6.80 -8.93 8.83
N MET A 218 -5.63 -8.38 9.19
CA MET A 218 -4.76 -7.68 8.25
C MET A 218 -3.93 -8.68 7.44
N PRO A 219 -4.01 -8.67 6.10
CA PRO A 219 -3.24 -9.58 5.28
C PRO A 219 -1.75 -9.24 5.32
N VAL A 220 -0.93 -10.28 5.25
CA VAL A 220 0.48 -10.18 4.93
C VAL A 220 0.63 -9.86 3.45
N GLN A 221 1.55 -8.95 3.12
CA GLN A 221 1.84 -8.58 1.74
C GLN A 221 3.28 -8.88 1.34
N VAL A 222 3.47 -9.03 0.04
CA VAL A 222 4.80 -9.22 -0.55
C VAL A 222 5.66 -7.97 -0.33
N ASP A 223 6.94 -8.16 -0.04
CA ASP A 223 7.93 -7.12 0.29
C ASP A 223 7.49 -6.18 1.43
N GLN A 224 6.48 -6.55 2.22
CA GLN A 224 6.03 -5.80 3.38
C GLN A 224 7.14 -5.73 4.43
N ASN A 225 7.20 -4.60 5.12
CA ASN A 225 8.04 -4.44 6.30
C ASN A 225 7.17 -4.72 7.53
N PHE A 226 7.56 -5.73 8.31
CA PHE A 226 6.85 -6.17 9.49
C PHE A 226 7.76 -6.04 10.72
N ARG A 227 7.24 -5.50 11.82
CA ARG A 227 7.90 -5.49 13.11
C ARG A 227 6.96 -6.01 14.18
N LEU A 228 7.34 -7.07 14.87
CA LEU A 228 6.69 -7.50 16.10
C LEU A 228 7.43 -6.86 17.28
N ARG A 229 6.77 -6.00 18.07
CA ARG A 229 7.41 -5.26 19.17
C ARG A 229 6.50 -5.12 20.39
N PRO A 230 7.07 -4.91 21.59
CA PRO A 230 6.28 -4.47 22.73
C PRO A 230 5.87 -2.99 22.55
N TYR A 231 4.65 -2.69 22.95
CA TYR A 231 4.10 -1.36 23.15
C TYR A 231 3.89 -1.08 24.64
N SER A 232 3.51 0.15 24.99
CA SER A 232 3.01 0.37 26.34
C SER A 232 1.62 -0.26 26.52
N LYS A 233 1.30 -0.64 27.76
CA LYS A 233 -0.06 -1.04 28.13
C LYS A 233 -1.16 -0.05 27.72
N TYR A 234 -0.81 1.24 27.57
CA TYR A 234 -1.77 2.26 27.15
C TYR A 234 -2.18 2.09 25.68
N MET A 235 -1.26 1.66 24.81
CA MET A 235 -1.58 1.31 23.43
C MET A 235 -2.49 0.10 23.37
N THR A 236 -2.18 -0.97 24.13
CA THR A 236 -3.05 -2.15 24.24
C THR A 236 -4.45 -1.79 24.74
N GLU A 237 -4.55 -1.04 25.84
CA GLU A 237 -5.83 -0.57 26.40
C GLU A 237 -6.61 0.26 25.37
N ARG A 238 -5.94 1.16 24.62
CA ARG A 238 -6.57 2.02 23.61
C ARG A 238 -7.03 1.24 22.38
N ARG A 239 -6.21 0.32 21.87
CA ARG A 239 -6.55 -0.60 20.78
C ARG A 239 -7.79 -1.43 21.13
N GLN A 240 -7.79 -2.06 22.31
CA GLN A 240 -8.92 -2.89 22.75
C GLN A 240 -10.20 -2.07 22.96
N TYR A 241 -10.08 -0.81 23.38
CA TYR A 241 -11.20 0.12 23.45
C TYR A 241 -11.82 0.37 22.07
N VAL A 242 -11.01 0.66 21.05
CA VAL A 242 -11.47 0.88 19.67
C VAL A 242 -12.12 -0.38 19.12
N GLN A 243 -11.43 -1.52 19.20
CA GLN A 243 -11.95 -2.80 18.69
C GLN A 243 -13.28 -3.20 19.33
N ARG A 244 -13.41 -3.01 20.65
CA ARG A 244 -14.66 -3.29 21.36
C ARG A 244 -15.80 -2.42 20.88
N ALA A 245 -15.56 -1.12 20.68
CA ALA A 245 -16.57 -0.20 20.19
C ALA A 245 -17.10 -0.58 18.79
N GLU A 246 -16.22 -1.10 17.92
CA GLU A 246 -16.62 -1.59 16.59
C GLU A 246 -17.49 -2.86 16.69
N VAL A 247 -17.15 -3.81 17.57
CA VAL A 247 -17.97 -5.01 17.83
C VAL A 247 -19.34 -4.61 18.38
N GLU A 248 -19.37 -3.74 19.39
CA GLU A 248 -20.61 -3.24 19.99
C GLU A 248 -21.50 -2.54 18.94
N ARG A 249 -20.88 -1.79 18.00
CA ARG A 249 -21.58 -1.14 16.88
C ARG A 249 -22.21 -2.19 15.95
N ARG A 250 -21.47 -3.23 15.57
CA ARG A 250 -21.99 -4.35 14.75
C ARG A 250 -23.14 -5.07 15.44
N GLU A 251 -23.00 -5.39 16.73
CA GLU A 251 -24.03 -6.06 17.52
C GLU A 251 -25.30 -5.21 17.63
N ALA A 252 -25.15 -3.89 17.88
CA ALA A 252 -26.26 -2.95 17.93
C ALA A 252 -26.99 -2.81 16.57
N ALA A 253 -26.27 -3.00 15.47
CA ALA A 253 -26.82 -3.06 14.11
C ALA A 253 -27.42 -4.43 13.73
N GLY A 254 -27.49 -5.38 14.67
CA GLY A 254 -28.04 -6.71 14.42
C GLY A 254 -27.14 -7.57 13.54
N GLY A 255 -25.82 -7.38 13.62
CA GLY A 255 -24.82 -8.10 12.83
C GLY A 255 -24.50 -7.46 11.48
N LYS A 256 -25.18 -6.37 11.11
CA LYS A 256 -24.91 -5.65 9.86
C LYS A 256 -23.68 -4.75 9.97
N VAL A 257 -22.96 -4.60 8.85
CA VAL A 257 -21.88 -3.62 8.71
C VAL A 257 -22.50 -2.28 8.33
N ILE A 258 -22.69 -1.40 9.31
CA ILE A 258 -23.20 -0.04 9.09
C ILE A 258 -22.12 0.97 9.50
N VAL A 259 -21.58 1.70 8.53
CA VAL A 259 -20.65 2.81 8.77
C VAL A 259 -21.46 4.07 9.08
N PRO A 260 -21.41 4.61 10.32
CA PRO A 260 -22.25 5.75 10.71
C PRO A 260 -21.99 7.00 9.89
N ARG A 261 -20.73 7.31 9.55
CA ARG A 261 -20.38 8.50 8.77
C ARG A 261 -19.25 8.22 7.78
N ILE A 262 -19.38 8.75 6.58
CA ILE A 262 -18.27 8.92 5.65
C ILE A 262 -18.12 10.41 5.37
N GLU A 263 -16.93 10.95 5.56
CA GLU A 263 -16.65 12.37 5.44
C GLU A 263 -15.44 12.65 4.54
N VAL A 264 -15.44 13.83 3.91
CA VAL A 264 -14.39 14.23 2.97
C VAL A 264 -14.00 15.67 3.22
N ASP A 265 -12.70 15.94 3.26
CA ASP A 265 -12.15 17.28 3.15
C ASP A 265 -11.60 17.47 1.73
N PHE A 266 -12.27 18.30 0.93
CA PHE A 266 -11.85 18.63 -0.45
C PHE A 266 -10.73 19.68 -0.49
N LEU A 267 -10.26 20.15 0.67
CA LEU A 267 -9.32 21.26 0.81
C LEU A 267 -9.80 22.58 0.19
N ASP A 268 -11.12 22.78 0.15
CA ASP A 268 -11.78 23.98 -0.42
C ASP A 268 -12.21 25.00 0.65
N GLY A 269 -11.72 24.84 1.88
CA GLY A 269 -12.00 25.71 3.03
C GLY A 269 -13.24 25.34 3.84
N ARG A 270 -14.04 24.34 3.42
CA ARG A 270 -15.16 23.82 4.23
C ARG A 270 -14.71 22.88 5.36
N GLY A 271 -13.50 22.32 5.24
CA GLY A 271 -13.03 21.22 6.09
C GLY A 271 -13.79 19.93 5.78
N TYR A 272 -13.75 18.98 6.72
CA TYR A 272 -14.48 17.72 6.58
C TYR A 272 -16.00 17.95 6.49
N VAL A 273 -16.58 17.50 5.37
CA VAL A 273 -18.02 17.44 5.14
C VAL A 273 -18.48 15.99 5.14
N THR A 274 -19.54 15.68 5.88
CA THR A 274 -20.16 14.34 5.83
C THR A 274 -20.86 14.18 4.48
N ILE A 275 -20.42 13.20 3.69
CA ILE A 275 -20.96 12.92 2.35
C ILE A 275 -21.98 11.77 2.37
N ALA A 276 -21.91 10.89 3.38
CA ALA A 276 -22.87 9.81 3.59
C ALA A 276 -23.01 9.49 5.08
N THR A 277 -24.19 8.98 5.48
CA THR A 277 -24.48 8.58 6.86
C THR A 277 -25.21 7.26 6.91
N ASN A 278 -24.90 6.43 7.93
CA ASN A 278 -25.50 5.11 8.14
C ASN A 278 -25.46 4.24 6.89
N VAL A 279 -24.28 4.13 6.29
CA VAL A 279 -24.04 3.34 5.08
C VAL A 279 -24.06 1.87 5.48
N GLU A 280 -25.14 1.16 5.15
CA GLU A 280 -25.18 -0.30 5.22
C GLU A 280 -24.33 -0.82 4.06
N VAL A 281 -23.15 -1.33 4.38
CA VAL A 281 -22.14 -1.70 3.39
C VAL A 281 -22.53 -3.00 2.71
N ASN A 282 -22.64 -2.96 1.38
CA ASN A 282 -22.77 -4.15 0.57
C ASN A 282 -21.39 -4.77 0.34
N ASN A 283 -21.33 -6.09 0.35
CA ASN A 283 -20.10 -6.82 0.07
C ASN A 283 -19.98 -7.10 -1.43
N TYR A 284 -18.88 -6.68 -2.04
CA TYR A 284 -18.61 -6.83 -3.46
C TYR A 284 -17.56 -7.91 -3.78
N ASN A 285 -17.00 -8.57 -2.75
CA ASN A 285 -15.96 -9.59 -2.86
C ASN A 285 -14.82 -9.16 -3.81
N LEU A 286 -14.30 -7.95 -3.62
CA LEU A 286 -13.33 -7.34 -4.55
C LEU A 286 -11.97 -8.04 -4.58
N ARG A 287 -11.66 -8.82 -3.54
CA ARG A 287 -10.36 -9.48 -3.30
C ARG A 287 -10.52 -10.97 -2.97
N PRO A 288 -11.09 -11.76 -3.90
CA PRO A 288 -11.29 -13.21 -3.68
C PRO A 288 -9.96 -13.98 -3.61
N ASP A 289 -8.86 -13.35 -4.05
CA ASP A 289 -7.49 -13.84 -3.91
C ASP A 289 -6.95 -13.72 -2.47
N THR A 290 -7.46 -12.76 -1.70
CA THR A 290 -6.99 -12.43 -0.35
C THR A 290 -7.95 -12.91 0.73
N TYR A 291 -9.25 -12.75 0.52
CA TYR A 291 -10.28 -13.03 1.51
C TYR A 291 -11.30 -14.07 1.06
N GLN A 292 -11.95 -14.69 2.04
CA GLN A 292 -13.14 -15.50 1.85
C GLN A 292 -14.33 -14.65 1.41
N ASP A 293 -15.29 -15.27 0.74
CA ASP A 293 -16.56 -14.64 0.38
C ASP A 293 -17.27 -14.05 1.61
N GLY A 294 -17.71 -12.80 1.51
CA GLY A 294 -18.45 -12.09 2.56
C GLY A 294 -17.59 -11.25 3.51
N VAL A 295 -16.26 -11.28 3.39
CA VAL A 295 -15.37 -10.38 4.13
C VAL A 295 -15.47 -8.98 3.56
N THR A 296 -15.81 -8.00 4.40
CA THR A 296 -16.08 -6.62 4.00
C THR A 296 -14.89 -5.73 4.29
N THR A 297 -14.54 -4.86 3.35
CA THR A 297 -13.41 -3.93 3.42
C THR A 297 -13.86 -2.47 3.24
N ILE A 298 -12.97 -1.50 3.42
CA ILE A 298 -13.31 -0.09 3.12
C ILE A 298 -13.58 0.10 1.63
N ALA A 299 -12.95 -0.67 0.75
CA ALA A 299 -13.25 -0.64 -0.68
C ALA A 299 -14.72 -1.00 -0.95
N ASP A 300 -15.30 -1.94 -0.21
CA ASP A 300 -16.73 -2.29 -0.31
C ASP A 300 -17.64 -1.13 0.15
N ALA A 301 -17.24 -0.37 1.18
CA ALA A 301 -17.95 0.83 1.58
C ALA A 301 -17.91 1.92 0.50
N LEU A 302 -16.77 2.09 -0.16
CA LEU A 302 -16.59 3.00 -1.30
C LEU A 302 -17.43 2.56 -2.51
N MET A 303 -17.49 1.26 -2.80
CA MET A 303 -18.35 0.71 -3.84
C MET A 303 -19.83 0.88 -3.52
N THR A 304 -20.24 0.71 -2.27
CA THR A 304 -21.61 1.00 -1.83
C THR A 304 -21.98 2.47 -2.10
N LEU A 305 -21.06 3.41 -1.85
CA LEU A 305 -21.31 4.82 -2.20
C LEU A 305 -21.51 5.01 -3.70
N ALA A 306 -20.68 4.34 -4.52
CA ALA A 306 -20.77 4.44 -5.97
C ALA A 306 -22.07 3.85 -6.52
N GLU A 307 -22.29 2.56 -6.26
CA GLU A 307 -23.28 1.75 -6.96
C GLU A 307 -24.67 1.89 -6.33
N ASP A 308 -24.76 2.00 -5.00
CA ASP A 308 -26.05 2.03 -4.30
C ASP A 308 -26.51 3.46 -3.95
N MET A 309 -25.57 4.41 -3.90
CA MET A 309 -25.85 5.80 -3.52
C MET A 309 -25.61 6.82 -4.64
N ASP A 310 -25.26 6.37 -5.86
CA ASP A 310 -25.04 7.21 -7.06
C ASP A 310 -24.02 8.34 -6.80
N MET A 311 -23.00 8.05 -6.00
CA MET A 311 -21.90 8.98 -5.72
C MET A 311 -20.77 8.76 -6.69
N ASP A 312 -20.12 9.85 -7.11
CA ASP A 312 -18.94 9.71 -7.95
C ASP A 312 -17.73 9.28 -7.11
N VAL A 313 -17.45 7.99 -7.09
CA VAL A 313 -16.28 7.38 -6.44
C VAL A 313 -15.55 6.52 -7.46
N GLY A 314 -14.21 6.62 -7.50
CA GLY A 314 -13.37 5.82 -8.39
C GLY A 314 -12.26 5.12 -7.62
N LEU A 315 -12.09 3.84 -7.89
CA LEU A 315 -10.99 3.00 -7.40
C LEU A 315 -10.10 2.58 -8.57
N THR A 316 -8.79 2.64 -8.37
CA THR A 316 -7.79 2.20 -9.34
C THR A 316 -7.01 1.03 -8.78
N TRP A 317 -6.88 -0.06 -9.53
CA TRP A 317 -5.98 -1.15 -9.16
C TRP A 317 -4.51 -0.74 -9.33
N TRP A 318 -3.73 -0.84 -8.25
CA TRP A 318 -2.30 -0.60 -8.22
C TRP A 318 -1.57 -1.94 -8.06
N PRO A 319 -0.94 -2.49 -9.13
CA PRO A 319 -0.27 -3.77 -9.07
C PRO A 319 1.11 -3.62 -8.39
N VAL A 320 2.18 -3.64 -9.18
CA VAL A 320 3.51 -3.23 -8.73
C VAL A 320 3.69 -1.79 -9.22
N THR A 321 4.30 -0.92 -8.42
CA THR A 321 4.67 0.45 -8.83
C THR A 321 6.08 0.45 -9.44
N THR A 322 6.59 1.57 -9.98
CA THR A 322 7.81 1.49 -10.80
C THR A 322 9.12 1.65 -10.07
N ASN A 323 9.04 2.03 -8.82
CA ASN A 323 10.04 1.66 -7.85
C ASN A 323 9.96 0.17 -7.49
N ASP A 324 9.26 -0.73 -8.19
CA ASP A 324 9.17 -2.15 -7.81
C ASP A 324 8.52 -2.38 -6.43
N ALA A 325 7.59 -1.52 -6.00
CA ALA A 325 6.80 -1.79 -4.79
C ALA A 325 5.58 -2.64 -5.13
N PRO A 326 5.47 -3.90 -4.66
CA PRO A 326 4.25 -4.68 -4.80
C PRO A 326 3.15 -4.13 -3.89
N ILE A 327 2.15 -3.50 -4.50
CA ILE A 327 0.97 -2.96 -3.82
C ILE A 327 -0.19 -3.96 -3.90
N TYR A 328 -0.50 -4.44 -5.11
CA TYR A 328 -1.60 -5.37 -5.42
C TYR A 328 -2.88 -5.04 -4.65
N SER A 329 -3.36 -3.81 -4.82
CA SER A 329 -4.48 -3.28 -4.04
C SER A 329 -5.21 -2.16 -4.79
N TYR A 330 -6.44 -1.86 -4.38
CA TYR A 330 -7.20 -0.74 -4.92
C TYR A 330 -6.89 0.56 -4.17
N ALA A 331 -6.48 1.60 -4.90
CA ALA A 331 -6.33 2.96 -4.38
C ALA A 331 -7.59 3.79 -4.68
N LEU A 332 -7.97 4.67 -3.75
CA LEU A 332 -8.99 5.68 -4.00
C LEU A 332 -8.44 6.76 -4.93
N SER A 333 -9.02 6.88 -6.13
CA SER A 333 -8.54 7.80 -7.15
C SER A 333 -9.50 8.94 -7.44
N ARG A 334 -10.79 8.82 -7.11
CA ARG A 334 -11.78 9.88 -7.38
C ARG A 334 -12.86 9.95 -6.31
N VAL A 335 -13.23 11.17 -5.92
CA VAL A 335 -14.44 11.47 -5.14
C VAL A 335 -15.07 12.77 -5.65
N ASN A 336 -16.35 12.77 -6.02
CA ASN A 336 -17.10 13.95 -6.48
C ASN A 336 -16.38 14.78 -7.57
N ASN A 337 -15.93 14.11 -8.64
CA ASN A 337 -15.15 14.65 -9.76
C ASN A 337 -13.75 15.16 -9.41
N GLN A 338 -13.33 15.07 -8.14
CA GLN A 338 -11.96 15.39 -7.73
C GLN A 338 -11.10 14.14 -7.93
N VAL A 339 -10.28 14.15 -8.98
CA VAL A 339 -9.46 13.02 -9.44
C VAL A 339 -8.00 13.20 -8.98
N ALA A 340 -7.40 12.13 -8.46
CA ALA A 340 -5.98 12.00 -8.12
C ALA A 340 -5.09 12.36 -9.32
N HIS A 341 -4.08 13.19 -9.08
CA HIS A 341 -3.22 13.73 -10.13
C HIS A 341 -1.89 14.26 -9.60
N GLY A 342 -0.79 14.06 -10.32
CA GLY A 342 0.53 14.53 -9.86
C GLY A 342 0.86 14.08 -8.44
N TYR A 343 1.08 15.01 -7.50
CA TYR A 343 1.24 14.72 -6.05
C TYR A 343 -0.06 14.83 -5.26
N TRP A 344 -1.16 15.22 -5.90
CA TRP A 344 -2.43 15.35 -5.25
C TRP A 344 -3.19 14.05 -5.26
N GLY A 345 -3.68 13.65 -4.11
CA GLY A 345 -4.40 12.38 -3.94
C GLY A 345 -5.21 12.36 -2.67
N TRP A 346 -5.80 11.20 -2.41
CA TRP A 346 -6.65 10.98 -1.25
C TRP A 346 -5.86 10.31 -0.12
N LEU A 347 -5.87 10.94 1.04
CA LEU A 347 -5.46 10.32 2.30
C LEU A 347 -6.70 9.75 2.99
N MET A 348 -6.57 8.56 3.55
CA MET A 348 -7.66 7.88 4.27
C MET A 348 -7.39 7.90 5.79
N PHE A 349 -8.42 8.20 6.56
CA PHE A 349 -8.43 8.15 8.02
C PHE A 349 -9.62 7.31 8.45
N VAL A 350 -9.44 6.43 9.41
CA VAL A 350 -10.50 5.52 9.85
C VAL A 350 -10.56 5.55 11.35
N ASP A 351 -11.71 5.76 11.94
CA ASP A 351 -11.81 5.78 13.39
C ASP A 351 -12.96 4.93 13.89
N GLY A 352 -12.61 3.84 14.57
CA GLY A 352 -13.56 2.93 15.22
C GLY A 352 -14.12 3.43 16.55
N SER A 353 -13.49 4.43 17.18
CA SER A 353 -13.87 4.91 18.51
C SER A 353 -15.21 5.66 18.52
N PRO A 354 -15.95 5.62 19.64
CA PRO A 354 -17.14 6.42 19.84
C PRO A 354 -16.91 7.91 19.57
N ASN A 355 -17.76 8.51 18.73
CA ASN A 355 -17.69 9.91 18.29
C ASN A 355 -16.43 10.31 17.50
N GLY A 356 -15.60 9.35 17.09
CA GLY A 356 -14.36 9.63 16.35
C GLY A 356 -13.29 10.32 17.21
N GLU A 357 -13.22 10.00 18.51
CA GLU A 357 -12.26 10.60 19.44
C GLU A 357 -10.82 10.11 19.24
N ALA A 358 -10.62 8.93 18.65
CA ALA A 358 -9.30 8.36 18.41
C ALA A 358 -8.58 8.94 17.18
N THR A 359 -9.28 9.69 16.31
CA THR A 359 -8.62 10.53 15.29
C THR A 359 -7.74 11.61 15.92
N ALA A 360 -8.00 12.00 17.16
CA ALA A 360 -7.17 12.91 17.93
C ALA A 360 -6.04 12.18 18.70
N ASP A 361 -5.90 10.86 18.51
CA ASP A 361 -4.84 10.09 19.14
C ASP A 361 -3.47 10.40 18.56
N GLN A 362 -3.47 10.82 17.31
CA GLN A 362 -2.31 11.36 16.65
C GLN A 362 -2.32 12.88 16.76
N ILE A 363 -1.13 13.48 16.71
CA ILE A 363 -0.91 14.90 16.93
C ILE A 363 -1.88 15.72 16.05
N ALA A 364 -2.51 16.72 16.66
CA ALA A 364 -3.42 17.68 16.01
C ALA A 364 -2.86 18.33 14.73
N GLY A 365 -1.54 18.22 14.51
CA GLY A 365 -0.78 18.69 13.35
C GLY A 365 -1.41 18.30 12.01
N PHE A 366 -1.94 17.08 11.86
CA PHE A 366 -2.39 16.60 10.55
C PHE A 366 -3.74 17.20 10.10
N LYS A 367 -4.72 17.33 11.02
CA LYS A 367 -5.95 18.09 10.73
C LYS A 367 -5.64 19.57 10.51
N SER A 368 -4.54 20.09 11.07
CA SER A 368 -4.04 21.44 10.77
C SER A 368 -3.12 21.54 9.54
N GLY A 369 -2.83 20.42 8.85
CA GLY A 369 -1.98 20.39 7.64
C GLY A 369 -0.47 20.53 7.88
N ASP A 370 0.02 20.36 9.11
CA ASP A 370 1.44 20.50 9.46
C ASP A 370 2.07 19.14 9.78
N PHE A 371 2.63 18.51 8.75
CA PHE A 371 3.44 17.29 8.86
C PHE A 371 4.72 17.50 9.70
N ASN A 372 5.17 18.75 9.92
CA ASN A 372 6.41 19.04 10.64
C ASN A 372 6.24 19.10 12.17
N ALA A 373 4.99 19.09 12.67
CA ALA A 373 4.71 19.15 14.11
C ALA A 373 4.79 17.79 14.81
N SER A 374 5.70 16.89 14.39
CA SER A 374 5.82 15.56 15.00
C SER A 374 6.41 15.62 16.42
N MET A 375 5.80 14.90 17.35
CA MET A 375 6.30 14.66 18.71
C MET A 375 7.64 13.93 18.69
N ASN A 376 8.03 13.33 17.55
CA ASN A 376 9.35 12.74 17.37
C ASN A 376 10.47 13.76 17.66
N TYR A 377 10.22 15.05 17.42
CA TYR A 377 11.19 16.13 17.64
C TYR A 377 11.07 16.80 19.02
N MET A 378 10.08 16.41 19.83
CA MET A 378 9.88 16.98 21.16
C MET A 378 10.59 16.15 22.23
N SER A 379 11.16 16.83 23.24
CA SER A 379 11.68 16.12 24.42
C SER A 379 10.53 15.62 25.30
N ILE A 380 10.76 14.58 26.09
CA ILE A 380 9.77 14.14 27.10
C ILE A 380 9.40 15.28 28.07
N ALA A 381 10.35 16.17 28.37
CA ALA A 381 10.12 17.33 29.21
C ALA A 381 9.13 18.32 28.58
N ASP A 382 9.24 18.58 27.26
CA ASP A 382 8.33 19.45 26.54
C ASP A 382 6.92 18.86 26.46
N ILE A 383 6.81 17.55 26.18
CA ILE A 383 5.52 16.83 26.17
C ILE A 383 4.86 16.89 27.55
N THR A 384 5.64 16.73 28.62
CA THR A 384 5.14 16.80 30.01
C THR A 384 4.72 18.22 30.41
N ALA A 385 5.39 19.24 29.86
CA ALA A 385 5.10 20.65 30.16
C ALA A 385 3.95 21.24 29.31
N ALA A 386 3.54 20.54 28.26
CA ALA A 386 2.45 20.96 27.38
C ALA A 386 1.11 21.05 28.14
N PRO A 387 0.18 21.90 27.68
CA PRO A 387 -1.18 21.93 28.23
C PRO A 387 -1.85 20.55 28.21
N GLU A 388 -2.69 20.28 29.21
CA GLU A 388 -3.45 19.04 29.26
C GLU A 388 -4.33 18.91 28.01
N GLY A 389 -4.30 17.73 27.38
CA GLY A 389 -5.00 17.45 26.12
C GLY A 389 -4.22 17.82 24.86
N SER A 390 -3.00 18.38 24.97
CA SER A 390 -2.16 18.64 23.79
C SER A 390 -1.65 17.37 23.12
N PHE A 391 -1.32 16.34 23.91
CA PHE A 391 -0.84 15.05 23.44
C PHE A 391 -1.54 13.95 24.22
N CYS A 392 -1.86 12.86 23.54
CA CYS A 392 -2.57 11.73 24.08
C CYS A 392 -3.72 12.07 25.06
N PRO A 393 -4.72 12.90 24.67
CA PRO A 393 -5.75 13.44 25.57
C PRO A 393 -6.46 12.41 26.48
N TRP A 394 -6.63 11.15 26.05
CA TRP A 394 -7.25 10.09 26.86
C TRP A 394 -6.40 9.66 28.06
N LEU A 395 -5.11 10.00 28.09
CA LEU A 395 -4.23 9.74 29.23
C LEU A 395 -4.37 10.82 30.33
N GLY A 396 -5.12 11.90 30.08
CA GLY A 396 -5.22 13.08 30.93
C GLY A 396 -3.87 13.76 31.12
N LYS A 397 -3.65 14.37 32.28
CA LYS A 397 -2.33 14.93 32.63
C LYS A 397 -1.20 13.90 32.48
N LEU A 398 -0.22 14.25 31.64
CA LEU A 398 0.97 13.44 31.37
C LEU A 398 2.01 13.67 32.47
N ASP A 399 2.45 12.59 33.11
CA ASP A 399 3.72 12.53 33.82
C ASP A 399 4.82 12.01 32.88
N GLU A 400 6.06 11.93 33.34
CA GLU A 400 7.18 11.48 32.51
C GLU A 400 6.94 10.09 31.91
N LYS A 401 6.33 9.16 32.66
CA LYS A 401 6.05 7.80 32.19
C LYS A 401 5.00 7.81 31.08
N LYS A 402 3.91 8.55 31.25
CA LYS A 402 2.85 8.69 30.24
C LYS A 402 3.33 9.47 29.02
N ALA A 403 4.11 10.53 29.21
CA ALA A 403 4.70 11.29 28.12
C ALA A 403 5.64 10.40 27.28
N ARG A 404 6.43 9.54 27.94
CA ARG A 404 7.28 8.55 27.26
C ARG A 404 6.46 7.55 26.46
N ALA A 405 5.46 6.93 27.07
CA ALA A 405 4.57 6.02 26.34
C ALA A 405 3.86 6.71 25.18
N CYS A 406 3.37 7.93 25.39
CA CYS A 406 2.73 8.74 24.37
C CYS A 406 3.68 8.99 23.18
N LYS A 407 4.93 9.39 23.45
CA LYS A 407 5.95 9.58 22.41
C LYS A 407 6.29 8.28 21.70
N GLU A 408 6.56 7.20 22.44
CA GLU A 408 7.04 5.95 21.85
C GLU A 408 5.99 5.22 21.00
N ASP A 409 4.71 5.33 21.37
CA ASP A 409 3.63 4.58 20.72
C ASP A 409 2.83 5.44 19.72
N PHE A 410 2.81 6.78 19.86
CA PHE A 410 1.92 7.67 19.10
C PHE A 410 2.60 8.90 18.46
N ALA A 411 3.92 9.05 18.55
CA ALA A 411 4.60 10.22 17.95
C ALA A 411 4.77 10.15 16.43
N GLN A 412 4.59 8.97 15.84
CA GLN A 412 4.70 8.79 14.40
C GLN A 412 3.59 9.55 13.66
N SER A 413 3.94 10.08 12.50
CA SER A 413 2.99 10.76 11.61
C SER A 413 1.85 9.83 11.16
N PHE A 414 2.10 8.51 11.20
CA PHE A 414 1.15 7.45 10.91
C PHE A 414 1.10 6.48 12.10
N GLY A 415 -0.10 6.10 12.49
CA GLY A 415 -0.38 5.13 13.54
C GLY A 415 -1.76 5.28 14.19
N GLY A 416 -2.04 4.41 15.16
CA GLY A 416 -3.37 4.21 15.72
C GLY A 416 -4.39 3.87 14.63
N ASN A 417 -5.15 4.88 14.24
CA ASN A 417 -6.27 4.83 13.29
C ASN A 417 -5.93 5.50 11.94
N PHE A 418 -4.72 6.03 11.81
CA PHE A 418 -4.21 6.64 10.60
C PHE A 418 -3.01 5.85 10.09
N VAL A 419 -3.28 4.82 9.29
CA VAL A 419 -2.29 3.85 8.84
C VAL A 419 -2.26 3.91 7.32
N HIS A 420 -1.07 3.85 6.73
CA HIS A 420 -0.91 3.70 5.29
C HIS A 420 -1.35 2.30 4.88
N ILE A 421 -2.65 2.15 4.62
CA ILE A 421 -3.26 0.90 4.17
C ILE A 421 -4.22 1.23 3.03
N MET A 422 -4.20 0.40 1.98
CA MET A 422 -5.15 0.51 0.89
C MET A 422 -6.56 0.11 1.35
N PRO A 423 -7.63 0.77 0.88
CA PRO A 423 -9.02 0.51 1.26
C PRO A 423 -9.45 -0.97 1.27
N ASP A 424 -8.91 -1.78 0.36
CA ASP A 424 -9.22 -3.21 0.23
C ASP A 424 -8.40 -4.12 1.16
N ASN A 425 -7.41 -3.59 1.89
CA ASN A 425 -6.68 -4.33 2.93
C ASN A 425 -7.16 -4.03 4.35
N TRP A 426 -8.16 -3.15 4.49
CA TRP A 426 -8.75 -2.79 5.77
C TRP A 426 -10.10 -3.47 5.94
N VAL A 427 -10.10 -4.64 6.59
CA VAL A 427 -11.33 -5.38 6.92
C VAL A 427 -12.19 -4.59 7.93
N ILE A 428 -13.46 -4.39 7.61
CA ILE A 428 -14.45 -3.65 8.40
C ILE A 428 -15.69 -4.49 8.73
N ASP A 429 -15.55 -5.82 8.80
CA ASP A 429 -16.61 -6.70 9.33
C ASP A 429 -17.13 -6.23 10.69
N ASN A 430 -16.28 -5.53 11.47
CA ASN A 430 -16.71 -4.64 12.54
C ASN A 430 -16.55 -3.19 12.05
N PRO A 431 -17.66 -2.45 11.80
CA PRO A 431 -17.59 -1.16 11.11
C PRO A 431 -16.94 -0.09 12.00
N PRO A 432 -16.10 0.81 11.44
CA PRO A 432 -15.64 2.00 12.15
C PRO A 432 -16.78 3.01 12.36
N GLU A 433 -16.57 4.03 13.22
CA GLU A 433 -17.53 5.13 13.43
C GLU A 433 -17.51 6.07 12.23
N VAL A 434 -16.31 6.34 11.73
CA VAL A 434 -16.08 7.28 10.65
C VAL A 434 -14.98 6.77 9.73
N ILE A 435 -15.23 6.92 8.43
CA ILE A 435 -14.22 6.85 7.38
C ILE A 435 -14.09 8.26 6.81
N SER A 436 -12.91 8.85 6.93
CA SER A 436 -12.64 10.19 6.44
C SER A 436 -11.64 10.14 5.30
N PHE A 437 -11.85 10.94 4.26
CA PHE A 437 -10.89 11.15 3.19
C PHE A 437 -10.45 12.61 3.16
N LYS A 438 -9.17 12.88 2.92
CA LYS A 438 -8.66 14.23 2.75
C LYS A 438 -7.97 14.32 1.41
N TRP A 439 -8.38 15.29 0.62
CA TRP A 439 -7.64 15.73 -0.53
C TRP A 439 -6.39 16.46 -0.04
N ASP A 440 -5.21 15.96 -0.38
CA ASP A 440 -3.96 16.55 0.10
C ASP A 440 -2.87 16.53 -0.95
N TYR A 441 -1.94 17.48 -0.79
CA TYR A 441 -0.73 17.56 -1.57
C TYR A 441 0.35 16.71 -0.90
N GLN A 442 0.66 15.58 -1.50
CA GLN A 442 1.54 14.58 -0.91
C GLN A 442 3.03 14.81 -1.23
N ASN A 443 3.42 15.88 -1.94
CA ASN A 443 4.85 16.12 -2.22
C ASN A 443 5.65 16.33 -0.93
N THR A 444 5.06 17.03 0.04
CA THR A 444 5.72 17.32 1.32
C THR A 444 6.08 16.05 2.09
N LEU A 445 5.42 14.93 1.81
CA LEU A 445 5.76 13.59 2.33
C LEU A 445 7.00 12.99 1.67
N TRP A 446 7.36 13.41 0.47
CA TRP A 446 8.38 12.77 -0.34
C TRP A 446 9.58 13.69 -0.65
N HIS A 447 9.45 15.01 -0.48
CA HIS A 447 10.48 16.04 -0.74
C HIS A 447 11.15 15.94 -2.11
N THR A 448 10.33 15.62 -3.10
CA THR A 448 10.72 15.40 -4.48
C THR A 448 10.55 16.70 -5.30
N PRO A 449 11.36 16.93 -6.35
CA PRO A 449 11.17 18.07 -7.25
C PRO A 449 9.71 18.21 -7.75
N GLU A 450 9.19 19.43 -7.69
CA GLU A 450 7.79 19.74 -8.00
C GLU A 450 7.57 19.90 -9.51
N PHE A 451 6.62 19.14 -10.06
CA PHE A 451 6.09 19.32 -11.41
C PHE A 451 4.59 19.08 -11.38
N PHE A 452 3.82 20.07 -11.85
CA PHE A 452 2.36 20.01 -11.87
C PHE A 452 1.87 19.91 -13.31
N TRP A 453 0.69 19.36 -13.54
CA TRP A 453 0.09 19.30 -14.88
C TRP A 453 -0.52 20.65 -15.32
N ASP A 454 -0.74 21.58 -14.37
CA ASP A 454 -1.37 22.89 -14.57
C ASP A 454 -0.40 24.07 -14.38
N ASP A 455 0.91 23.81 -14.21
CA ASP A 455 1.91 24.88 -14.06
C ASP A 455 2.17 25.69 -15.35
N GLY A 456 1.48 25.33 -16.43
CA GLY A 456 1.52 26.01 -17.73
C GLY A 456 2.84 25.81 -18.49
N GLN A 457 3.74 24.94 -18.01
CA GLN A 457 5.02 24.69 -18.68
C GLN A 457 4.85 23.94 -20.00
N LEU A 458 3.85 23.05 -20.11
CA LEU A 458 3.59 22.26 -21.31
C LEU A 458 2.10 22.28 -21.70
N PRO A 459 1.76 22.46 -22.99
CA PRO A 459 0.39 22.38 -23.46
C PRO A 459 -0.13 20.94 -23.37
N TRP A 460 -1.31 20.79 -22.78
CA TRP A 460 -2.02 19.51 -22.70
C TRP A 460 -2.92 19.29 -23.92
N TYR A 461 -3.06 18.02 -24.30
CA TYR A 461 -3.89 17.58 -25.42
C TYR A 461 -4.75 16.39 -25.02
N ASP A 462 -6.06 16.53 -25.18
CA ASP A 462 -7.01 15.42 -25.04
C ASP A 462 -6.80 14.44 -26.19
N ILE A 463 -6.27 13.27 -25.86
CA ILE A 463 -5.91 12.25 -26.84
C ILE A 463 -7.12 11.68 -27.58
N SER A 464 -8.32 11.75 -26.98
CA SER A 464 -9.56 11.36 -27.65
C SER A 464 -9.91 12.30 -28.81
N GLN A 465 -9.32 13.49 -28.85
CA GLN A 465 -9.49 14.50 -29.90
C GLN A 465 -8.38 14.43 -30.96
N ALA A 466 -7.55 13.40 -30.95
CA ALA A 466 -6.54 13.18 -31.98
C ALA A 466 -7.17 13.28 -33.37
N VAL A 467 -6.59 14.13 -34.21
CA VAL A 467 -7.14 14.45 -35.55
C VAL A 467 -7.04 13.26 -36.51
N LYS A 468 -6.02 12.43 -36.34
CA LYS A 468 -5.76 11.23 -37.15
C LYS A 468 -5.27 10.10 -36.24
N PRO A 469 -6.14 9.52 -35.39
CA PRO A 469 -5.75 8.46 -34.48
C PRO A 469 -5.15 7.30 -35.28
N MET A 470 -4.01 6.80 -34.81
CA MET A 470 -3.41 5.59 -35.35
C MET A 470 -4.29 4.38 -35.01
N ASP A 471 -4.13 3.31 -35.78
CA ASP A 471 -4.77 2.02 -35.54
C ASP A 471 -3.76 0.88 -35.78
N ASP A 472 -4.17 -0.35 -35.51
CA ASP A 472 -3.38 -1.57 -35.68
C ASP A 472 -2.80 -1.77 -37.10
N SER A 473 -3.27 -1.02 -38.10
CA SER A 473 -2.71 -1.06 -39.46
C SER A 473 -1.45 -0.21 -39.63
N HIS A 474 -1.15 0.67 -38.67
CA HIS A 474 0.04 1.50 -38.68
C HIS A 474 1.31 0.68 -38.40
N PHE A 475 2.32 0.82 -39.26
CA PHE A 475 3.62 0.20 -39.02
C PHE A 475 4.30 0.85 -37.81
N GLY A 476 4.42 0.11 -36.71
CA GLY A 476 4.90 0.66 -35.43
C GLY A 476 3.78 0.98 -34.43
N TRP A 477 2.55 0.50 -34.67
CA TRP A 477 1.50 0.47 -33.65
C TRP A 477 2.00 -0.15 -32.34
N GLY A 478 1.70 0.48 -31.20
CA GLY A 478 2.18 0.08 -29.87
C GLY A 478 3.57 0.65 -29.48
N ILE A 479 4.18 1.51 -30.29
CA ILE A 479 5.51 2.13 -30.03
C ILE A 479 5.35 3.60 -29.67
N ALA A 480 5.35 3.96 -28.38
CA ALA A 480 5.13 5.35 -27.96
C ALA A 480 6.20 6.33 -28.49
N ASP A 481 7.46 5.90 -28.57
CA ASP A 481 8.53 6.72 -29.13
C ASP A 481 8.50 6.72 -30.67
N CYS A 482 7.83 7.73 -31.21
CA CYS A 482 7.72 7.95 -32.66
C CYS A 482 9.09 8.12 -33.34
N ALA A 483 10.12 8.57 -32.61
CA ALA A 483 11.45 8.82 -33.16
C ALA A 483 12.17 7.52 -33.59
N VAL A 484 11.71 6.37 -33.08
CA VAL A 484 12.20 5.05 -33.48
C VAL A 484 11.97 4.80 -34.97
N CYS A 485 10.86 5.31 -35.53
CA CYS A 485 10.46 5.08 -36.92
C CYS A 485 10.50 6.35 -37.79
N HIS A 486 10.31 7.52 -37.17
CA HIS A 486 10.21 8.80 -37.86
C HIS A 486 11.36 9.73 -37.47
N SER A 487 12.07 10.29 -38.45
CA SER A 487 13.03 11.36 -38.15
C SER A 487 12.26 12.63 -37.78
N GLN A 488 12.60 13.26 -36.65
CA GLN A 488 11.99 14.53 -36.24
C GLN A 488 12.12 15.62 -37.32
N GLU A 489 13.23 15.63 -38.07
CA GLU A 489 13.51 16.61 -39.13
C GLU A 489 12.71 16.44 -40.43
N ASN A 490 12.10 15.27 -40.69
CA ASN A 490 11.38 14.98 -41.94
C ASN A 490 9.96 14.43 -41.74
N THR A 491 9.35 14.64 -40.58
CA THR A 491 7.96 14.23 -40.33
C THR A 491 7.03 15.34 -40.83
N HIS A 492 6.06 15.02 -41.70
CA HIS A 492 5.10 15.94 -42.35
C HIS A 492 5.66 16.97 -43.36
N VAL A 493 6.77 16.67 -44.04
CA VAL A 493 7.38 17.55 -45.08
C VAL A 493 6.47 17.89 -46.27
N THR A 494 5.30 17.27 -46.42
CA THR A 494 4.35 17.49 -47.52
C THR A 494 3.18 18.42 -47.18
N GLY A 495 3.18 19.08 -46.02
CA GLY A 495 2.21 20.14 -45.67
C GLY A 495 0.84 19.65 -45.20
N ASP A 496 0.75 18.36 -44.85
CA ASP A 496 -0.42 17.69 -44.28
C ASP A 496 -0.47 17.77 -42.73
N SER A 497 0.50 18.47 -42.13
CA SER A 497 0.59 18.88 -40.71
C SER A 497 1.47 20.13 -40.59
N PRO A 498 1.38 20.95 -39.51
CA PRO A 498 2.36 22.01 -39.25
C PRO A 498 3.79 21.46 -39.24
N ALA A 499 4.76 22.29 -39.68
CA ALA A 499 6.16 21.97 -39.51
C ALA A 499 6.44 21.78 -38.01
N LEU A 500 6.81 20.55 -37.66
CA LEU A 500 7.20 20.19 -36.30
C LEU A 500 8.55 20.86 -36.01
N SER A 501 8.71 21.44 -34.82
CA SER A 501 10.01 22.00 -34.43
C SER A 501 11.01 20.86 -34.21
N ASP A 502 12.31 21.16 -34.31
CA ASP A 502 13.39 20.23 -33.96
C ASP A 502 13.37 19.78 -32.49
N THR A 503 12.44 20.32 -31.68
CA THR A 503 12.20 19.96 -30.28
C THR A 503 10.91 19.16 -30.09
N THR A 504 10.31 18.67 -31.17
CA THR A 504 9.05 17.92 -31.11
C THR A 504 9.28 16.57 -30.45
N ARG A 505 8.62 16.37 -29.32
CA ARG A 505 8.81 15.20 -28.47
C ARG A 505 7.70 14.17 -28.72
N PRO A 506 7.92 12.87 -28.45
CA PRO A 506 6.94 11.82 -28.72
C PRO A 506 5.51 12.08 -28.19
N TYR A 507 5.37 12.66 -27.00
CA TYR A 507 4.07 13.01 -26.42
C TYR A 507 3.27 14.02 -27.28
N TYR A 508 3.96 14.89 -28.04
CA TYR A 508 3.32 15.82 -28.96
C TYR A 508 2.72 15.10 -30.17
N CYS A 509 3.37 14.04 -30.66
CA CYS A 509 2.83 13.24 -31.75
C CYS A 509 1.50 12.60 -31.35
N ALA A 510 1.42 12.08 -30.12
CA ALA A 510 0.21 11.47 -29.58
C ALA A 510 -0.99 12.43 -29.67
N SER A 511 -0.83 13.72 -29.34
CA SER A 511 -1.90 14.73 -29.43
C SER A 511 -2.67 14.77 -30.76
N CYS A 512 -2.01 14.44 -31.87
CA CYS A 512 -2.61 14.41 -33.21
C CYS A 512 -2.90 12.98 -33.69
N HIS A 513 -2.16 12.00 -33.17
CA HIS A 513 -2.12 10.63 -33.67
C HIS A 513 -2.66 9.57 -32.70
N GLY A 514 -3.27 9.98 -31.60
CA GLY A 514 -3.90 9.06 -30.67
C GLY A 514 -2.89 8.37 -29.77
N SER A 515 -3.39 7.45 -28.95
CA SER A 515 -2.64 6.74 -27.92
C SER A 515 -1.61 5.73 -28.44
N ASN A 516 -1.50 5.60 -29.77
CA ASN A 516 -0.68 4.59 -30.44
C ASN A 516 -0.87 3.16 -29.90
N GLY A 517 -2.11 2.78 -29.57
CA GLY A 517 -2.41 1.45 -29.04
C GLY A 517 -2.08 1.27 -27.57
N ALA A 518 -1.75 2.36 -26.85
CA ALA A 518 -1.73 2.30 -25.40
C ALA A 518 -3.12 1.90 -24.90
N PRO A 519 -3.20 0.95 -23.96
CA PRO A 519 -4.47 0.47 -23.45
C PRO A 519 -5.24 1.60 -22.78
N GLN A 520 -6.56 1.56 -22.93
CA GLN A 520 -7.49 2.30 -22.10
C GLN A 520 -7.36 1.86 -20.65
N GLY A 521 -7.63 2.76 -19.70
CA GLY A 521 -7.91 2.32 -18.33
C GLY A 521 -7.04 2.87 -17.22
N HIS A 522 -6.57 4.12 -17.34
CA HIS A 522 -5.95 4.78 -16.20
C HIS A 522 -6.47 6.21 -16.08
N GLY A 523 -7.74 6.36 -15.68
CA GLY A 523 -8.38 7.66 -15.42
C GLY A 523 -7.69 8.52 -14.34
N GLU A 524 -6.51 8.11 -13.87
CA GLU A 524 -5.62 8.88 -13.03
C GLU A 524 -4.75 9.82 -13.87
N MET A 525 -4.71 11.09 -13.48
CA MET A 525 -3.82 12.09 -14.06
C MET A 525 -2.42 12.04 -13.42
N SER A 526 -2.01 10.81 -13.08
CA SER A 526 -0.86 10.49 -12.24
C SER A 526 0.42 10.29 -13.06
N ARG A 527 1.52 9.98 -12.38
CA ARG A 527 2.86 9.84 -12.98
C ARG A 527 3.05 8.49 -13.67
N CYS A 528 3.88 8.48 -14.71
CA CYS A 528 4.18 7.26 -15.46
C CYS A 528 4.86 6.21 -14.58
N HIS A 529 5.65 6.66 -13.61
CA HIS A 529 6.32 5.82 -12.63
C HIS A 529 5.43 5.32 -11.47
N TRP A 530 4.12 5.61 -11.47
CA TRP A 530 3.21 4.89 -10.57
C TRP A 530 2.72 3.58 -11.20
N CYS A 531 2.73 3.47 -12.53
CA CYS A 531 2.10 2.36 -13.24
C CYS A 531 3.07 1.46 -14.04
N HIS A 532 4.18 1.98 -14.59
CA HIS A 532 5.07 1.25 -15.52
C HIS A 532 6.35 0.62 -14.91
N THR A 533 6.22 -0.57 -14.30
CA THR A 533 7.25 -1.17 -13.42
C THR A 533 8.53 -1.61 -14.09
N LYS A 534 9.51 -2.24 -13.42
CA LYS A 534 10.65 -2.85 -14.14
C LYS A 534 10.21 -3.96 -15.12
N GLU A 535 9.18 -4.72 -14.78
CA GLU A 535 8.61 -5.78 -15.64
C GLU A 535 7.65 -5.20 -16.69
N TYR A 536 6.98 -4.10 -16.34
CA TYR A 536 6.12 -3.32 -17.22
C TYR A 536 6.79 -2.04 -17.74
N ALA A 537 8.13 -2.04 -17.74
CA ALA A 537 8.90 -0.86 -18.11
C ALA A 537 8.56 -0.62 -19.55
N PRO A 538 8.09 0.58 -19.89
CA PRO A 538 7.27 0.72 -21.06
C PRO A 538 8.23 0.57 -22.23
N LYS A 539 8.21 -0.59 -22.91
CA LYS A 539 9.19 -0.90 -23.96
C LYS A 539 8.97 0.10 -25.08
N GLN A 540 10.05 0.63 -25.66
CA GLN A 540 9.96 1.62 -26.75
C GLN A 540 9.34 2.98 -26.35
N HIS A 541 9.58 3.44 -25.12
CA HIS A 541 9.20 4.78 -24.65
C HIS A 541 10.45 5.65 -24.45
N GLY A 542 11.43 5.50 -25.35
CA GLY A 542 12.68 6.26 -25.35
C GLY A 542 13.38 6.25 -23.99
N ALA A 543 13.70 7.45 -23.50
CA ALA A 543 14.34 7.64 -22.20
C ALA A 543 13.47 7.21 -21.01
N ALA A 544 12.14 7.21 -21.12
CA ALA A 544 11.25 6.73 -20.03
C ALA A 544 11.41 5.22 -19.75
N SER A 545 11.93 4.46 -20.72
CA SER A 545 12.27 3.05 -20.54
C SER A 545 13.64 2.83 -19.87
N LEU A 546 14.42 3.89 -19.66
CA LEU A 546 15.79 3.81 -19.17
C LEU A 546 15.83 3.92 -17.65
N ARG A 547 16.98 3.50 -17.12
CA ARG A 547 17.32 3.68 -15.71
C ARG A 547 18.65 4.44 -15.64
N VAL A 548 18.74 5.36 -14.70
CA VAL A 548 19.92 6.22 -14.46
C VAL A 548 20.50 5.93 -13.09
N SER A 549 21.80 6.13 -12.90
CA SER A 549 22.41 5.95 -11.57
C SER A 549 21.90 7.03 -10.61
N ALA A 550 21.82 6.69 -9.32
CA ALA A 550 21.59 7.62 -8.21
C ALA A 550 22.42 8.89 -8.29
N GLU A 551 23.66 8.78 -8.76
CA GLU A 551 24.61 9.89 -8.88
C GLU A 551 24.33 10.82 -10.07
N GLU A 552 23.63 10.31 -11.10
CA GLU A 552 23.34 11.06 -12.33
C GLU A 552 22.10 11.94 -12.22
N VAL A 553 21.30 11.73 -11.17
CA VAL A 553 20.06 12.46 -10.95
C VAL A 553 20.35 13.70 -10.12
N GLU A 554 20.39 14.89 -10.69
CA GLU A 554 20.69 16.13 -9.95
C GLU A 554 19.43 16.82 -9.38
N CYS A 555 19.41 17.11 -8.07
CA CYS A 555 18.40 17.93 -7.41
C CYS A 555 18.98 19.25 -6.93
N TRP A 556 18.13 20.26 -6.90
CA TRP A 556 18.43 21.55 -6.29
C TRP A 556 18.17 21.47 -4.78
N GLN A 557 19.23 21.43 -3.97
CA GLN A 557 19.08 21.53 -2.50
C GLN A 557 18.85 22.98 -2.04
N ASN A 558 19.32 23.95 -2.84
CA ASN A 558 19.27 25.39 -2.58
C ASN A 558 19.43 26.12 -3.92
N SER A 559 19.22 27.43 -3.97
CA SER A 559 19.36 28.26 -5.20
C SER A 559 20.76 28.30 -5.86
N SER A 560 21.70 27.44 -5.45
CA SER A 560 23.09 27.48 -5.92
C SER A 560 23.87 26.16 -5.87
N GLN A 561 23.28 25.03 -5.48
CA GLN A 561 23.97 23.74 -5.46
C GLN A 561 23.08 22.62 -6.02
N SER A 562 23.57 21.96 -7.08
CA SER A 562 23.06 20.66 -7.50
C SER A 562 23.87 19.55 -6.84
N THR A 563 23.17 18.58 -6.26
CA THR A 563 23.74 17.33 -5.76
C THR A 563 22.91 16.17 -6.30
N PRO A 564 23.42 14.93 -6.29
CA PRO A 564 22.57 13.77 -6.52
C PRO A 564 21.30 13.83 -5.65
N CYS A 565 20.12 13.83 -6.27
CA CYS A 565 18.79 13.84 -5.65
C CYS A 565 18.68 12.77 -4.57
N ALA A 566 19.11 11.56 -4.91
CA ALA A 566 19.08 10.42 -4.03
C ALA A 566 19.83 10.68 -2.71
N ASN A 567 20.89 11.50 -2.73
CA ASN A 567 21.72 11.78 -1.57
C ASN A 567 21.47 13.15 -0.95
N ALA A 568 20.40 13.85 -1.37
CA ALA A 568 20.19 15.21 -0.92
C ALA A 568 19.95 15.30 0.60
N ALA A 569 20.55 16.28 1.28
CA ALA A 569 20.49 16.38 2.75
C ALA A 569 19.05 16.43 3.31
N THR A 570 18.15 17.05 2.53
CA THR A 570 16.74 17.30 2.83
C THR A 570 15.82 16.09 2.60
N MET A 571 16.35 14.97 2.11
CA MET A 571 15.55 13.79 1.83
C MET A 571 15.11 13.11 3.12
N MET A 572 13.79 12.98 3.33
CA MET A 572 13.23 12.22 4.45
C MET A 572 13.44 10.71 4.32
N MET A 573 13.69 10.22 3.11
CA MET A 573 13.84 8.80 2.81
C MET A 573 15.24 8.48 2.31
N LYS A 574 16.12 8.06 3.22
CA LYS A 574 17.47 7.60 2.88
C LYS A 574 17.71 6.17 3.34
N PRO A 575 18.53 5.41 2.60
CA PRO A 575 18.89 4.08 3.04
C PRO A 575 19.50 4.16 4.43
N THR A 576 19.29 3.12 5.24
CA THR A 576 19.89 3.08 6.57
C THR A 576 20.82 1.89 6.72
N ASP A 577 21.81 2.03 7.60
CA ASP A 577 22.57 0.89 8.09
C ASP A 577 21.73 0.03 9.06
N LYS A 578 22.36 -1.01 9.62
CA LYS A 578 21.73 -1.92 10.59
C LYS A 578 21.41 -1.29 11.94
N ALA A 579 21.93 -0.11 12.24
CA ALA A 579 21.58 0.66 13.43
C ALA A 579 20.52 1.71 13.10
N ASP A 580 19.99 1.73 11.87
CA ASP A 580 19.06 2.74 11.41
C ASP A 580 19.70 4.14 11.22
N ASN A 581 21.01 4.21 11.04
CA ASN A 581 21.64 5.46 10.62
C ASN A 581 21.46 5.67 9.13
N VAL A 582 21.03 6.88 8.77
CA VAL A 582 21.02 7.36 7.40
C VAL A 582 22.41 7.18 6.75
N ILE A 583 22.43 6.49 5.61
CA ILE A 583 23.57 6.36 4.70
C ILE A 583 23.22 6.91 3.32
N GLU A 584 24.22 7.05 2.46
CA GLU A 584 24.02 7.45 1.05
C GLU A 584 23.63 6.23 0.20
N TYR A 585 22.88 6.47 -0.87
CA TYR A 585 22.65 5.43 -1.87
C TYR A 585 23.97 5.06 -2.53
N SER A 586 24.14 3.76 -2.79
CA SER A 586 25.28 3.25 -3.54
C SER A 586 25.27 3.78 -4.98
N SER A 587 26.45 4.02 -5.55
CA SER A 587 26.61 4.56 -6.90
C SER A 587 26.14 3.60 -8.01
N ASP A 588 26.03 2.32 -7.70
CA ASP A 588 25.44 1.30 -8.57
C ASP A 588 23.91 1.19 -8.45
N ARG A 589 23.29 1.98 -7.56
CA ARG A 589 21.83 2.04 -7.46
C ARG A 589 21.27 2.76 -8.68
N MET A 590 20.39 2.06 -9.39
CA MET A 590 19.73 2.59 -10.59
C MET A 590 18.29 2.98 -10.26
N PHE A 591 17.85 4.15 -10.72
CA PHE A 591 16.46 4.62 -10.64
C PHE A 591 15.82 4.65 -12.03
N PRO A 592 14.52 4.40 -12.16
CA PRO A 592 13.81 4.67 -13.41
C PRO A 592 13.91 6.16 -13.77
N VAL A 593 14.15 6.44 -15.04
CA VAL A 593 13.89 7.76 -15.62
C VAL A 593 12.38 7.99 -15.62
N ASN A 594 11.93 9.24 -15.53
CA ASN A 594 10.53 9.63 -15.25
C ASN A 594 10.04 9.24 -13.86
N SER A 595 10.95 9.08 -12.91
CA SER A 595 10.59 8.95 -11.50
C SER A 595 10.32 10.30 -10.85
N ASP A 596 9.98 10.25 -9.58
CA ASP A 596 9.99 11.40 -8.67
C ASP A 596 11.33 12.18 -8.65
N TRP A 597 12.42 11.59 -9.14
CA TRP A 597 13.77 12.15 -9.03
C TRP A 597 14.33 12.59 -10.37
N SER A 598 13.98 11.90 -11.45
CA SER A 598 14.54 12.13 -12.78
C SER A 598 13.41 12.22 -13.79
N GLN A 599 13.41 13.26 -14.61
CA GLN A 599 12.47 13.39 -15.73
C GLN A 599 13.22 13.36 -17.06
N SER A 600 12.65 12.60 -17.98
CA SER A 600 12.99 12.60 -19.38
C SER A 600 12.55 13.92 -19.99
N ALA A 601 13.45 14.53 -20.77
CA ALA A 601 13.03 15.58 -21.67
C ALA A 601 12.03 15.03 -22.69
N ASP A 602 12.24 13.84 -23.26
CA ASP A 602 11.42 13.29 -24.34
C ASP A 602 10.01 12.87 -23.87
N PHE A 603 9.90 12.49 -22.60
CA PHE A 603 8.66 12.06 -21.97
C PHE A 603 8.50 12.75 -20.61
N PRO A 604 8.22 14.06 -20.52
CA PRO A 604 8.08 14.71 -19.23
C PRO A 604 6.86 14.17 -18.46
N ASP A 605 7.06 13.71 -17.22
CA ASP A 605 5.99 13.33 -16.30
C ASP A 605 5.36 14.57 -15.64
N PRO A 606 4.06 14.54 -15.27
CA PRO A 606 3.03 13.56 -15.65
C PRO A 606 2.46 13.80 -17.07
N TYR A 607 2.89 14.86 -17.74
CA TYR A 607 2.34 15.34 -19.02
C TYR A 607 2.25 14.29 -20.12
N SER A 608 3.30 13.47 -20.26
CA SER A 608 3.37 12.46 -21.32
C SER A 608 2.35 11.35 -21.12
N CYS A 609 2.08 10.99 -19.87
CA CYS A 609 1.07 9.99 -19.55
C CYS A 609 -0.33 10.49 -19.98
N LEU A 610 -0.66 11.73 -19.65
CA LEU A 610 -1.96 12.34 -20.01
C LEU A 610 -2.22 12.45 -21.50
N THR A 611 -1.18 12.67 -22.29
CA THR A 611 -1.30 12.82 -23.75
C THR A 611 -1.22 11.52 -24.52
N CYS A 612 -0.72 10.44 -23.90
CA CYS A 612 -0.53 9.15 -24.57
C CYS A 612 -1.56 8.10 -24.15
N HIS A 613 -2.22 8.25 -23.00
CA HIS A 613 -3.18 7.27 -22.48
C HIS A 613 -4.61 7.84 -22.54
N PRO A 614 -5.57 7.12 -23.14
CA PRO A 614 -6.94 7.59 -23.24
C PRO A 614 -7.62 7.55 -21.87
N ASN A 615 -8.07 8.72 -21.42
CA ASN A 615 -8.75 8.93 -20.15
C ASN A 615 -10.21 9.35 -20.42
N GLU A 616 -11.17 8.50 -20.07
CA GLU A 616 -12.59 8.69 -20.40
C GLU A 616 -13.29 9.78 -19.58
N VAL A 617 -12.67 10.27 -18.50
CA VAL A 617 -13.34 11.12 -17.50
C VAL A 617 -13.15 12.62 -17.77
N MET A 618 -12.44 13.00 -18.82
CA MET A 618 -12.07 14.41 -19.05
C MET A 618 -13.14 15.18 -19.83
N VAL A 619 -14.25 15.52 -19.17
CA VAL A 619 -15.03 16.70 -19.59
C VAL A 619 -14.57 17.88 -18.73
N PRO A 620 -13.72 18.79 -19.25
CA PRO A 620 -13.35 19.99 -18.52
C PRO A 620 -14.59 20.88 -18.35
N THR A 621 -15.10 21.02 -17.13
CA THR A 621 -15.96 22.15 -16.79
C THR A 621 -15.07 23.39 -16.73
N SER A 622 -15.19 24.23 -17.76
CA SER A 622 -14.32 25.34 -18.09
C SER A 622 -14.35 26.54 -17.12
N ASP A 623 -14.33 26.37 -15.79
CA ASP A 623 -14.58 27.48 -14.85
C ASP A 623 -13.83 27.45 -13.49
N SER A 624 -12.64 26.84 -13.38
CA SER A 624 -11.79 27.04 -12.18
C SER A 624 -10.80 28.19 -12.37
N HIS A 625 -11.27 29.41 -12.13
CA HIS A 625 -10.42 30.56 -11.83
C HIS A 625 -9.54 30.27 -10.61
N HIS A 626 -8.27 29.91 -10.82
CA HIS A 626 -7.27 30.00 -9.75
C HIS A 626 -6.92 31.49 -9.51
N GLN A 627 -7.54 32.05 -8.46
CA GLN A 627 -6.95 33.15 -7.72
C GLN A 627 -5.77 32.57 -6.91
N GLY A 628 -4.63 33.23 -7.06
CA GLY A 628 -3.34 32.72 -6.64
C GLY A 628 -3.15 32.52 -5.14
N TYR A 629 -2.18 31.66 -4.86
CA TYR A 629 -1.37 31.64 -3.65
C TYR A 629 0.05 32.07 -4.00
#